data_AF-A0AAV1NX77-F1
#
_entry.id   AF-A0AAV1NX77-F1
#
_cell.length_a   1.000
_cell.length_b   1.000
_cell.length_c   1.000
_cell.angle_alpha   90.00
_cell.angle_beta   90.00
_cell.angle_gamma   90.00
#
_symmetry.space_group_name_H-M   'P 1'
#
loop_
_entity.id
_entity.type
_entity.pdbx_description
1 polymer ?
#
loop_
_entity_poly.entity_id
_entity_poly.type
_entity_poly.pdbx_seq_one_letter_code
_entity_poly.pdbx_strand_id
1 'polypeptide(L)'
;MKAVQTYLLLYVFLMTSVLVNTFDPKLIFDRMADNMRKMWQIFKGQESCDSGWISFNAAGLQADLESKLFGQHIALNIILKAVNGFMSKENPEKPLVLSLHGPTGTGKSFVSSLIADNIYKEGIDSKFVHVFIATHHFPHSSQTDTYKSQLQQWIKGNVTNCPQSMFIFDEMDKMHPGLIDSVKSFLDYYKKLDGVSYRKTIFIFLSNTEAHSITETALHFWRTGQDREDIELKDLETSLSASAFNNKGSGLWHSSLIKQNMVDFFIPFLPLEYKHVVQCVMAQMQAEGLKPNQDVAHKLAIDLEYFPKFERVFSVSGCKKITSRLPFYKE
;
A
#
# COMPACT_ATOMS: atom_id res chain seq x y z
N MET A 1 -17.97 -38.61 -0.25
CA MET A 1 -16.64 -38.56 0.42
C MET A 1 -15.70 -39.70 0.02
N LYS A 2 -16.11 -40.98 0.01
CA LYS A 2 -15.18 -42.10 -0.30
C LYS A 2 -14.65 -42.12 -1.75
N ALA A 3 -15.45 -41.73 -2.75
CA ALA A 3 -15.05 -41.73 -4.15
C ALA A 3 -13.99 -40.65 -4.51
N VAL A 4 -13.99 -39.53 -3.78
CA VAL A 4 -13.11 -38.37 -4.02
C VAL A 4 -11.70 -38.63 -3.50
N GLN A 5 -11.60 -39.32 -2.35
CA GLN A 5 -10.32 -39.70 -1.75
C GLN A 5 -9.57 -40.74 -2.59
N THR A 6 -10.30 -41.66 -3.24
CA THR A 6 -9.74 -42.59 -4.23
C THR A 6 -9.25 -41.89 -5.50
N TYR A 7 -9.94 -40.86 -5.99
CA TYR A 7 -9.50 -40.11 -7.18
C TYR A 7 -8.24 -39.28 -6.91
N LEU A 8 -8.14 -38.67 -5.72
CA LEU A 8 -6.95 -37.93 -5.31
C LEU A 8 -5.74 -38.84 -5.14
N LEU A 9 -5.92 -40.02 -4.52
CA LEU A 9 -4.87 -41.03 -4.37
C LEU A 9 -4.43 -41.59 -5.73
N LEU A 10 -5.36 -41.89 -6.64
CA LEU A 10 -5.06 -42.36 -7.99
C LEU A 10 -4.31 -41.31 -8.82
N TYR A 11 -4.67 -40.03 -8.71
CA TYR A 11 -4.00 -38.95 -9.44
C TYR A 11 -2.59 -38.67 -8.91
N VAL A 12 -2.40 -38.72 -7.58
CA VAL A 12 -1.07 -38.61 -6.95
C VAL A 12 -0.19 -39.81 -7.36
N PHE A 13 -0.76 -41.02 -7.43
CA PHE A 13 -0.04 -42.23 -7.86
C PHE A 13 0.33 -42.21 -9.35
N LEU A 14 -0.55 -41.68 -10.21
CA LEU A 14 -0.29 -41.50 -11.63
C LEU A 14 0.82 -40.49 -11.89
N MET A 15 0.89 -39.40 -11.13
CA MET A 15 1.92 -38.36 -11.28
C MET A 15 3.30 -38.77 -10.73
N THR A 16 3.38 -39.73 -9.80
CA THR A 16 4.67 -40.24 -9.29
C THR A 16 5.24 -41.38 -10.13
N SER A 17 4.42 -42.04 -10.95
CA SER A 17 4.83 -43.19 -11.76
C SER A 17 5.42 -42.85 -13.14
N VAL A 18 5.40 -41.57 -13.55
CA VAL A 18 5.97 -41.11 -14.82
C VAL A 18 7.02 -40.05 -14.57
N LEU A 19 8.27 -40.49 -14.32
CA LEU A 19 9.55 -39.89 -14.77
C LEU A 19 10.69 -40.32 -13.84
N VAL A 20 11.44 -41.30 -14.31
CA VAL A 20 12.73 -41.71 -13.75
C VAL A 20 13.82 -40.84 -14.40
N ASN A 21 14.64 -40.23 -13.53
CA ASN A 21 15.96 -39.62 -13.74
C ASN A 21 16.06 -38.21 -14.37
N THR A 22 16.84 -37.37 -13.66
CA THR A 22 17.38 -36.04 -13.96
C THR A 22 16.43 -34.85 -13.99
N PHE A 23 15.83 -34.48 -12.86
CA PHE A 23 15.22 -33.14 -12.69
C PHE A 23 15.41 -32.61 -11.25
N ASP A 24 15.68 -31.30 -11.14
CA ASP A 24 15.91 -30.59 -9.88
C ASP A 24 14.69 -30.73 -8.95
N PRO A 25 14.85 -31.31 -7.74
CA PRO A 25 13.76 -31.47 -6.77
C PRO A 25 13.05 -30.16 -6.42
N LYS A 26 13.74 -29.01 -6.45
CA LYS A 26 13.14 -27.70 -6.20
C LYS A 26 12.14 -27.31 -7.29
N LEU A 27 12.49 -27.54 -8.56
CA LEU A 27 11.63 -27.20 -9.70
C LEU A 27 10.31 -27.99 -9.69
N ILE A 28 10.37 -29.26 -9.25
CA ILE A 28 9.19 -30.11 -9.09
C ILE A 28 8.34 -29.60 -7.93
N PHE A 29 8.96 -29.31 -6.78
CA PHE A 29 8.26 -28.76 -5.62
C PHE A 29 7.58 -27.42 -5.94
N ASP A 30 8.28 -26.52 -6.63
CA ASP A 30 7.75 -25.22 -7.05
C ASP A 30 6.58 -25.37 -8.03
N ARG A 31 6.67 -26.29 -9.01
CA ARG A 31 5.55 -26.60 -9.92
C ARG A 31 4.38 -27.24 -9.19
N MET A 32 4.65 -28.10 -8.22
CA MET A 32 3.61 -28.76 -7.43
C MET A 32 2.92 -27.78 -6.50
N ALA A 33 3.66 -26.83 -5.92
CA ALA A 33 3.15 -25.71 -5.14
C ALA A 33 2.32 -24.73 -5.99
N ASP A 34 2.77 -24.37 -7.20
CA ASP A 34 2.03 -23.52 -8.14
C ASP A 34 0.72 -24.20 -8.59
N ASN A 35 0.76 -25.50 -8.89
CA ASN A 35 -0.42 -26.28 -9.22
C ASN A 35 -1.38 -26.41 -8.04
N MET A 36 -0.88 -26.62 -6.81
CA MET A 36 -1.71 -26.63 -5.61
C MET A 36 -2.31 -25.26 -5.32
N ARG A 37 -1.58 -24.16 -5.58
CA ARG A 37 -2.10 -22.78 -5.47
C ARG A 37 -3.21 -22.54 -6.49
N LYS A 38 -3.02 -22.91 -7.75
CA LYS A 38 -4.06 -22.85 -8.79
C LYS A 38 -5.28 -23.71 -8.46
N MET A 39 -5.06 -24.91 -7.94
CA MET A 39 -6.14 -25.80 -7.51
C MET A 39 -6.90 -25.22 -6.32
N TRP A 40 -6.20 -24.64 -5.34
CA TRP A 40 -6.80 -23.95 -4.20
C TRP A 40 -7.60 -22.70 -4.62
N GLN A 41 -7.13 -21.96 -5.63
CA GLN A 41 -7.89 -20.86 -6.25
C GLN A 41 -9.18 -21.34 -6.94
N ILE A 42 -9.19 -22.55 -7.51
CA ILE A 42 -10.41 -23.17 -8.09
C ILE A 42 -11.37 -23.66 -6.99
N PHE A 43 -10.85 -24.08 -5.83
CA PHE A 43 -11.64 -24.58 -4.70
C PHE A 43 -12.11 -23.50 -3.71
N LYS A 44 -11.52 -22.29 -3.75
CA LYS A 44 -12.08 -21.12 -3.07
C LYS A 44 -13.42 -20.78 -3.70
N GLY A 45 -14.45 -20.58 -2.87
CA GLY A 45 -15.69 -19.98 -3.33
C GLY A 45 -15.37 -18.69 -4.09
N GLN A 46 -16.03 -18.44 -5.22
CA GLN A 46 -15.81 -17.20 -5.94
C GLN A 46 -16.16 -16.02 -5.01
N GLU A 47 -15.21 -15.08 -4.85
CA GLU A 47 -15.45 -13.86 -4.08
C GLU A 47 -16.74 -13.19 -4.55
N SER A 48 -17.56 -12.71 -3.63
CA SER A 48 -18.80 -11.99 -3.93
C SER A 48 -18.81 -10.63 -3.23
N CYS A 49 -19.50 -9.66 -3.82
CA CYS A 49 -19.59 -8.31 -3.25
C CYS A 49 -20.66 -8.28 -2.15
N ASP A 50 -20.38 -8.93 -1.04
CA ASP A 50 -21.26 -9.01 0.13
C ASP A 50 -20.46 -9.05 1.44
N SER A 51 -21.18 -9.03 2.55
CA SER A 51 -20.60 -9.01 3.90
C SER A 51 -19.83 -10.28 4.29
N GLY A 52 -19.95 -11.37 3.53
CA GLY A 52 -19.18 -12.60 3.73
C GLY A 52 -17.73 -12.49 3.26
N TRP A 53 -17.44 -11.59 2.32
CA TRP A 53 -16.10 -11.35 1.77
C TRP A 53 -15.56 -9.94 2.07
N ILE A 54 -16.45 -8.97 2.25
CA ILE A 54 -16.13 -7.58 2.54
C ILE A 54 -16.69 -7.25 3.92
N SER A 55 -15.84 -7.28 4.94
CA SER A 55 -16.23 -7.02 6.32
C SER A 55 -15.14 -6.22 7.01
N PHE A 56 -15.47 -5.01 7.43
CA PHE A 56 -14.50 -4.11 8.02
C PHE A 56 -14.22 -4.45 9.49
N ASN A 57 -12.96 -4.76 9.79
CA ASN A 57 -12.49 -4.99 11.15
C ASN A 57 -11.81 -3.73 11.71
N ALA A 58 -12.60 -2.83 12.32
CA ALA A 58 -12.09 -1.59 12.89
C ALA A 58 -11.03 -1.80 13.98
N ALA A 59 -11.27 -2.76 14.89
CA ALA A 59 -10.33 -3.09 15.97
C ALA A 59 -9.06 -3.75 15.44
N GLY A 60 -9.19 -4.59 14.41
CA GLY A 60 -8.06 -5.19 13.70
C GLY A 60 -7.18 -4.13 13.03
N LEU A 61 -7.80 -3.17 12.31
CA LEU A 61 -7.06 -2.09 11.67
C LEU A 61 -6.29 -1.26 12.70
N GLN A 62 -6.91 -0.93 13.83
CA GLN A 62 -6.23 -0.21 14.91
C GLN A 62 -5.02 -0.99 15.44
N ALA A 63 -5.22 -2.26 15.81
CA ALA A 63 -4.15 -3.10 16.35
C ALA A 63 -3.01 -3.29 15.34
N ASP A 64 -3.34 -3.48 14.05
CA ASP A 64 -2.36 -3.62 12.98
C ASP A 64 -1.54 -2.35 12.77
N LEU A 65 -2.19 -1.18 12.74
CA LEU A 65 -1.47 0.09 12.61
C LEU A 65 -0.58 0.33 13.83
N GLU A 66 -1.08 0.16 15.05
CA GLU A 66 -0.33 0.40 16.28
C GLU A 66 0.87 -0.55 16.44
N SER A 67 0.72 -1.82 16.05
CA SER A 67 1.77 -2.83 16.22
C SER A 67 2.76 -2.92 15.05
N LYS A 68 2.36 -2.52 13.83
CA LYS A 68 3.16 -2.72 12.61
C LYS A 68 3.63 -1.43 11.95
N LEU A 69 3.01 -0.27 12.20
CA LEU A 69 3.37 1.00 11.56
C LEU A 69 4.28 1.85 12.47
N PHE A 70 5.59 1.70 12.30
CA PHE A 70 6.57 2.36 13.16
C PHE A 70 6.86 3.81 12.76
N GLY A 71 6.83 4.72 13.73
CA GLY A 71 7.28 6.11 13.57
C GLY A 71 6.36 7.00 12.74
N GLN A 72 5.09 6.63 12.57
CA GLN A 72 4.10 7.37 11.77
C GLN A 72 2.85 7.72 12.57
N HIS A 73 3.01 8.39 13.72
CA HIS A 73 1.90 8.74 14.62
C HIS A 73 0.83 9.61 13.96
N ILE A 74 1.24 10.56 13.11
CA ILE A 74 0.31 11.42 12.34
C ILE A 74 -0.51 10.59 11.37
N ALA A 75 0.15 9.76 10.55
CA ALA A 75 -0.53 8.94 9.55
C ALA A 75 -1.51 7.97 10.21
N LEU A 76 -1.06 7.26 11.26
CA LEU A 76 -1.89 6.32 12.03
C LEU A 76 -3.19 6.97 12.48
N ASN A 77 -3.11 8.12 13.13
CA ASN A 77 -4.27 8.83 13.67
C ASN A 77 -5.26 9.27 12.58
N ILE A 78 -4.75 9.80 11.46
CA ILE A 78 -5.58 10.26 10.35
C ILE A 78 -6.26 9.06 9.67
N ILE A 79 -5.51 8.01 9.34
CA ILE A 79 -6.02 6.82 8.64
C ILE A 79 -7.10 6.15 9.47
N LEU A 80 -6.85 5.94 10.77
CA LEU A 80 -7.80 5.29 11.65
C LEU A 80 -9.14 6.06 11.68
N LYS A 81 -9.09 7.38 11.85
CA LYS A 81 -10.30 8.23 11.86
C LYS A 81 -11.01 8.24 10.51
N ALA A 82 -10.25 8.39 9.41
CA ALA A 82 -10.78 8.50 8.06
C ALA A 82 -11.47 7.20 7.62
N VAL A 83 -10.80 6.05 7.77
CA VAL A 83 -11.33 4.75 7.35
C VAL A 83 -12.50 4.35 8.23
N ASN A 84 -12.39 4.46 9.57
CA ASN A 84 -13.51 4.14 10.47
C ASN A 84 -14.74 5.01 10.17
N GLY A 85 -14.55 6.33 10.02
CA GLY A 85 -15.64 7.26 9.75
C GLY A 85 -16.29 7.08 8.37
N PHE A 86 -15.55 6.57 7.39
CA PHE A 86 -16.12 6.21 6.08
C PHE A 86 -16.89 4.90 6.14
N MET A 87 -16.28 3.85 6.72
CA MET A 87 -16.86 2.51 6.78
C MET A 87 -18.08 2.43 7.71
N SER A 88 -18.22 3.34 8.68
CA SER A 88 -19.41 3.42 9.54
C SER A 88 -20.64 4.02 8.85
N LYS A 89 -20.49 4.64 7.68
CA LYS A 89 -21.58 5.30 6.95
C LYS A 89 -22.21 4.34 5.96
N GLU A 90 -23.49 4.04 6.12
CA GLU A 90 -24.22 3.20 5.17
C GLU A 90 -24.29 3.83 3.76
N ASN A 91 -24.41 5.16 3.70
CA ASN A 91 -24.51 5.94 2.46
C ASN A 91 -23.57 7.17 2.53
N PRO A 92 -22.27 7.01 2.23
CA PRO A 92 -21.35 8.13 2.12
C PRO A 92 -21.77 9.10 1.00
N GLU A 93 -21.41 10.38 1.13
CA GLU A 93 -21.78 11.40 0.13
C GLU A 93 -20.89 11.40 -1.11
N LYS A 94 -19.65 10.91 -0.97
CA LYS A 94 -18.63 10.78 -2.00
C LYS A 94 -17.67 9.63 -1.63
N PRO A 95 -16.84 9.10 -2.55
CA PRO A 95 -15.80 8.12 -2.19
C PRO A 95 -14.81 8.65 -1.15
N LEU A 96 -14.15 7.74 -0.45
CA LEU A 96 -13.01 8.08 0.39
C LEU A 96 -11.77 8.26 -0.48
N VAL A 97 -11.11 9.41 -0.38
CA VAL A 97 -9.87 9.70 -1.13
C VAL A 97 -8.73 10.00 -0.16
N LEU A 98 -7.83 9.04 0.00
CA LEU A 98 -6.63 9.15 0.84
C LEU A 98 -5.42 9.45 -0.03
N SER A 99 -4.63 10.47 0.32
CA SER A 99 -3.41 10.83 -0.41
C SER A 99 -2.20 10.77 0.51
N LEU A 100 -1.36 9.76 0.34
CA LEU A 100 -0.23 9.43 1.21
C LEU A 100 1.08 9.95 0.59
N HIS A 101 1.81 10.77 1.34
CA HIS A 101 3.01 11.50 0.87
C HIS A 101 4.19 11.33 1.80
N GLY A 102 5.40 11.25 1.25
CA GLY A 102 6.61 11.24 2.06
C GLY A 102 7.74 10.45 1.42
N PRO A 103 8.88 10.28 2.13
CA PRO A 103 10.04 9.55 1.63
C PRO A 103 9.74 8.08 1.28
N THR A 104 10.64 7.46 0.53
CA THR A 104 10.52 6.04 0.18
C THR A 104 10.77 5.14 1.39
N GLY A 105 10.14 3.97 1.43
CA GLY A 105 10.37 2.98 2.49
C GLY A 105 9.83 3.34 3.88
N THR A 106 8.96 4.34 3.98
CA THR A 106 8.34 4.79 5.24
C THR A 106 7.01 4.10 5.57
N GLY A 107 6.46 3.29 4.66
CA GLY A 107 5.27 2.47 4.92
C GLY A 107 4.02 2.80 4.10
N LYS A 108 4.08 3.70 3.11
CA LYS A 108 2.91 4.09 2.29
C LYS A 108 2.13 2.90 1.67
N SER A 109 2.81 2.06 0.88
CA SER A 109 2.20 0.87 0.25
C SER A 109 1.92 -0.26 1.28
N PHE A 110 2.64 -0.27 2.40
CA PHE A 110 2.41 -1.21 3.49
C PHE A 110 1.07 -0.93 4.18
N VAL A 111 0.81 0.35 4.49
CA VAL A 111 -0.46 0.81 5.07
C VAL A 111 -1.64 0.54 4.14
N SER A 112 -1.52 0.76 2.83
CA SER A 112 -2.61 0.44 1.91
C SER A 112 -2.95 -1.06 1.92
N SER A 113 -1.94 -1.92 2.10
CA SER A 113 -2.15 -3.35 2.27
C SER A 113 -2.85 -3.66 3.60
N LEU A 114 -2.44 -3.05 4.71
CA LEU A 114 -3.13 -3.22 6.01
C LEU A 114 -4.60 -2.78 5.96
N ILE A 115 -4.92 -1.69 5.25
CA ILE A 115 -6.30 -1.25 5.07
C ILE A 115 -7.08 -2.30 4.28
N ALA A 116 -6.50 -2.85 3.19
CA ALA A 116 -7.13 -3.91 2.41
C ALA A 116 -7.35 -5.18 3.25
N ASP A 117 -6.34 -5.63 3.99
CA ASP A 117 -6.35 -6.82 4.85
C ASP A 117 -7.44 -6.75 5.95
N ASN A 118 -7.80 -5.53 6.37
CA ASN A 118 -8.85 -5.31 7.37
C ASN A 118 -10.24 -4.99 6.78
N ILE A 119 -10.38 -4.95 5.45
CA ILE A 119 -11.67 -4.73 4.75
C ILE A 119 -12.09 -5.96 3.97
N TYR A 120 -11.16 -6.59 3.27
CA TYR A 120 -11.41 -7.74 2.40
C TYR A 120 -10.81 -8.99 3.03
N LYS A 121 -11.56 -10.09 2.98
CA LYS A 121 -11.09 -11.40 3.49
C LYS A 121 -9.80 -11.87 2.81
N GLU A 122 -9.63 -11.53 1.54
CA GLU A 122 -8.44 -11.84 0.73
C GLU A 122 -7.40 -10.71 0.74
N GLY A 123 -7.64 -9.67 1.54
CA GLY A 123 -6.73 -8.55 1.70
C GLY A 123 -6.37 -7.88 0.38
N ILE A 124 -5.08 -7.60 0.21
CA ILE A 124 -4.54 -6.99 -1.02
C ILE A 124 -4.75 -7.84 -2.29
N ASP A 125 -4.92 -9.16 -2.14
CA ASP A 125 -5.13 -10.12 -3.25
C ASP A 125 -6.60 -10.27 -3.66
N SER A 126 -7.51 -9.59 -2.96
CA SER A 126 -8.94 -9.51 -3.28
C SER A 126 -9.17 -9.01 -4.70
N LYS A 127 -10.13 -9.61 -5.41
CA LYS A 127 -10.48 -9.15 -6.78
C LYS A 127 -11.11 -7.76 -6.81
N PHE A 128 -11.53 -7.24 -5.66
CA PHE A 128 -12.09 -5.90 -5.48
C PHE A 128 -11.03 -4.84 -5.12
N VAL A 129 -9.77 -5.26 -4.98
CA VAL A 129 -8.62 -4.37 -4.75
C VAL A 129 -7.81 -4.29 -6.03
N HIS A 130 -7.56 -3.07 -6.50
CA HIS A 130 -6.88 -2.84 -7.77
C HIS A 130 -5.68 -1.91 -7.56
N VAL A 131 -4.49 -2.43 -7.84
CA VAL A 131 -3.23 -1.70 -7.68
C VAL A 131 -2.68 -1.27 -9.03
N PHE A 132 -2.47 0.03 -9.21
CA PHE A 132 -1.88 0.65 -10.39
C PHE A 132 -0.57 1.33 -10.02
N ILE A 133 0.55 0.77 -10.45
CA ILE A 133 1.87 1.42 -10.38
C ILE A 133 2.07 2.22 -11.66
N ALA A 134 2.22 3.55 -11.54
CA ALA A 134 2.25 4.45 -12.70
C ALA A 134 3.32 4.09 -13.74
N THR A 135 4.55 3.83 -13.29
CA THR A 135 5.68 3.49 -14.19
C THR A 135 5.58 2.10 -14.82
N HIS A 136 4.82 1.19 -14.22
CA HIS A 136 4.63 -0.16 -14.74
C HIS A 136 3.46 -0.24 -15.72
N HIS A 137 2.32 0.35 -15.35
CA HIS A 137 1.07 0.25 -16.11
C HIS A 137 0.94 1.35 -17.16
N PHE A 138 1.58 2.50 -16.96
CA PHE A 138 1.47 3.66 -17.85
C PHE A 138 2.86 4.20 -18.28
N PRO A 139 3.78 3.36 -18.79
CA PRO A 139 5.18 3.75 -19.04
C PRO A 139 5.37 4.71 -20.21
N HIS A 140 4.46 4.72 -21.18
CA HIS A 140 4.64 5.43 -22.46
C HIS A 140 3.68 6.61 -22.60
N SER A 141 4.23 7.83 -22.57
CA SER A 141 3.45 9.07 -22.72
C SER A 141 2.68 9.16 -24.04
N SER A 142 3.17 8.53 -25.12
CA SER A 142 2.49 8.48 -26.42
C SER A 142 1.18 7.69 -26.41
N GLN A 143 0.98 6.80 -25.44
CA GLN A 143 -0.22 5.97 -25.30
C GLN A 143 -1.21 6.51 -24.25
N THR A 144 -0.99 7.75 -23.78
CA THR A 144 -1.79 8.36 -22.71
C THR A 144 -3.29 8.27 -22.97
N ASP A 145 -3.77 8.52 -24.18
CA ASP A 145 -5.20 8.49 -24.46
C ASP A 145 -5.79 7.07 -24.41
N THR A 146 -5.05 6.06 -24.89
CA THR A 146 -5.42 4.66 -24.73
C THR A 146 -5.49 4.26 -23.26
N TYR A 147 -4.49 4.66 -22.47
CA TYR A 147 -4.45 4.38 -21.03
C TYR A 147 -5.61 5.04 -20.29
N LYS A 148 -6.00 6.28 -20.65
CA LYS A 148 -7.17 6.95 -20.08
C LYS A 148 -8.43 6.12 -20.32
N SER A 149 -8.69 5.73 -21.56
CA SER A 149 -9.89 4.94 -21.90
C SER A 149 -9.93 3.60 -21.18
N GLN A 150 -8.79 2.89 -21.14
CA GLN A 150 -8.68 1.61 -20.41
C GLN A 150 -8.92 1.77 -18.91
N LEU A 151 -8.30 2.80 -18.29
CA LEU A 151 -8.44 3.06 -16.87
C LEU A 151 -9.88 3.43 -16.49
N GLN A 152 -10.52 4.32 -17.27
CA GLN A 152 -11.92 4.70 -17.05
C GLN A 152 -12.86 3.51 -17.19
N GLN A 153 -12.67 2.67 -18.21
CA GLN A 153 -13.46 1.46 -18.41
C GLN A 153 -13.25 0.46 -17.27
N TRP A 154 -12.01 0.29 -16.79
CA TRP A 154 -11.68 -0.60 -15.69
C TRP A 154 -12.34 -0.16 -14.38
N ILE A 155 -12.22 1.12 -14.01
CA ILE A 155 -12.82 1.67 -12.80
C ILE A 155 -14.34 1.52 -12.86
N LYS A 156 -14.96 1.97 -13.96
CA LYS A 156 -16.41 1.88 -14.15
C LYS A 156 -16.91 0.44 -14.07
N GLY A 157 -16.25 -0.50 -14.76
CA GLY A 157 -16.63 -1.91 -14.77
C GLY A 157 -16.57 -2.56 -13.39
N ASN A 158 -15.46 -2.36 -12.66
CA ASN A 158 -15.29 -2.95 -11.34
C ASN A 158 -16.22 -2.34 -10.29
N VAL A 159 -16.44 -1.02 -10.32
CA VAL A 159 -17.39 -0.37 -9.41
C VAL A 159 -18.84 -0.75 -9.72
N THR A 160 -19.17 -1.00 -10.99
CA THR A 160 -20.48 -1.56 -11.37
C THR A 160 -20.69 -2.95 -10.76
N ASN A 161 -19.65 -3.78 -10.76
CA ASN A 161 -19.70 -5.13 -10.18
C ASN A 161 -19.69 -5.10 -8.64
N CYS A 162 -18.93 -4.19 -8.04
CA CYS A 162 -18.85 -4.02 -6.60
C CYS A 162 -18.58 -2.56 -6.21
N PRO A 163 -19.58 -1.85 -5.64
CA PRO A 163 -19.42 -0.46 -5.23
C PRO A 163 -18.32 -0.23 -4.18
N GLN A 164 -18.04 -1.25 -3.36
CA GLN A 164 -17.01 -1.25 -2.31
C GLN A 164 -15.62 -1.64 -2.85
N SER A 165 -15.32 -1.37 -4.12
CA SER A 165 -13.98 -1.60 -4.67
C SER A 165 -12.96 -0.59 -4.12
N MET A 166 -11.69 -0.99 -4.08
CA MET A 166 -10.56 -0.15 -3.68
C MET A 166 -9.58 0.00 -4.84
N PHE A 167 -9.15 1.24 -5.09
CA PHE A 167 -8.15 1.54 -6.11
C PHE A 167 -6.94 2.21 -5.48
N ILE A 168 -5.77 1.58 -5.61
CA ILE A 168 -4.50 2.07 -5.10
C ILE A 168 -3.66 2.51 -6.30
N PHE A 169 -3.27 3.78 -6.34
CA PHE A 169 -2.37 4.31 -7.36
C PHE A 169 -1.02 4.62 -6.73
N ASP A 170 0.00 3.84 -7.09
CA ASP A 170 1.38 4.03 -6.64
C ASP A 170 2.19 4.83 -7.65
N GLU A 171 3.19 5.55 -7.12
CA GLU A 171 4.03 6.49 -7.86
C GLU A 171 3.23 7.56 -8.61
N MET A 172 2.20 8.12 -7.96
CA MET A 172 1.36 9.18 -8.53
C MET A 172 2.16 10.42 -8.96
N ASP A 173 3.32 10.68 -8.34
CA ASP A 173 4.26 11.73 -8.76
C ASP A 173 4.84 11.55 -10.17
N LYS A 174 4.77 10.34 -10.71
CA LYS A 174 5.24 9.99 -12.06
C LYS A 174 4.09 9.77 -13.05
N MET A 175 2.84 9.86 -12.60
CA MET A 175 1.67 9.65 -13.45
C MET A 175 1.43 10.85 -14.36
N HIS A 176 1.12 10.60 -15.63
CA HIS A 176 0.85 11.68 -16.59
C HIS A 176 -0.38 12.51 -16.15
N PRO A 177 -0.34 13.85 -16.16
CA PRO A 177 -1.45 14.69 -15.67
C PRO A 177 -2.80 14.37 -16.33
N GLY A 178 -2.81 14.11 -17.63
CA GLY A 178 -4.04 13.71 -18.34
C GLY A 178 -4.67 12.40 -17.83
N LEU A 179 -3.88 11.47 -17.28
CA LEU A 179 -4.44 10.27 -16.64
C LEU A 179 -5.07 10.61 -15.29
N ILE A 180 -4.43 11.48 -14.51
CA ILE A 180 -4.99 11.98 -13.25
C ILE A 180 -6.33 12.70 -13.52
N ASP A 181 -6.37 13.55 -14.54
CA ASP A 181 -7.59 14.25 -14.97
C ASP A 181 -8.73 13.27 -15.33
N SER A 182 -8.39 12.12 -15.92
CA SER A 182 -9.38 11.11 -16.31
C SER A 182 -10.06 10.41 -15.13
N VAL A 183 -9.44 10.46 -13.94
CA VAL A 183 -9.95 9.84 -12.70
C VAL A 183 -10.76 10.83 -11.86
N LYS A 184 -10.54 12.16 -12.04
CA LYS A 184 -11.15 13.22 -11.22
C LYS A 184 -12.66 13.10 -11.06
N SER A 185 -13.38 12.79 -12.14
CA SER A 185 -14.84 12.69 -12.11
C SER A 185 -15.36 11.59 -11.17
N PHE A 186 -14.56 10.55 -10.92
CA PHE A 186 -14.92 9.47 -9.99
C PHE A 186 -14.75 9.88 -8.52
N LEU A 187 -13.99 10.94 -8.23
CA LEU A 187 -13.66 11.40 -6.87
C LEU A 187 -14.64 12.46 -6.32
N ASP A 188 -15.53 12.97 -7.17
CA ASP A 188 -16.43 14.08 -6.86
C ASP A 188 -17.72 13.62 -6.14
N TYR A 189 -18.54 14.57 -5.69
CA TYR A 189 -19.76 14.38 -4.90
C TYR A 189 -20.98 13.87 -5.71
N TYR A 190 -20.76 13.36 -6.92
CA TYR A 190 -21.85 12.89 -7.77
C TYR A 190 -22.64 11.74 -7.10
N LYS A 191 -23.97 11.78 -7.23
CA LYS A 191 -24.83 10.64 -6.84
C LYS A 191 -24.54 9.42 -7.70
N LYS A 192 -24.49 9.67 -9.01
CA LYS A 192 -24.13 8.70 -10.04
C LYS A 192 -23.38 9.44 -11.15
N LEU A 193 -22.39 8.77 -11.73
CA LEU A 193 -21.71 9.17 -12.96
C LEU A 193 -21.88 8.02 -13.95
N ASP A 194 -22.46 8.31 -15.12
CA ASP A 194 -22.88 7.31 -16.11
C ASP A 194 -23.71 6.16 -15.53
N GLY A 195 -24.62 6.46 -14.59
CA GLY A 195 -25.49 5.47 -13.96
C GLY A 195 -24.84 4.65 -12.82
N VAL A 196 -23.54 4.81 -12.58
CA VAL A 196 -22.78 4.09 -11.54
C VAL A 196 -22.51 5.02 -10.35
N SER A 197 -22.63 4.52 -9.12
CA SER A 197 -22.29 5.28 -7.91
C SER A 197 -20.93 4.86 -7.36
N TYR A 198 -20.05 5.84 -7.17
CA TYR A 198 -18.69 5.65 -6.67
C TYR A 198 -18.58 5.95 -5.16
N ARG A 199 -19.70 6.28 -4.50
CA ARG A 199 -19.72 6.77 -3.12
C ARG A 199 -19.20 5.79 -2.07
N LYS A 200 -19.23 4.48 -2.39
CA LYS A 200 -18.71 3.42 -1.50
C LYS A 200 -17.29 2.97 -1.88
N THR A 201 -16.69 3.59 -2.89
CA THR A 201 -15.35 3.25 -3.38
C THR A 201 -14.29 3.95 -2.53
N ILE A 202 -13.13 3.30 -2.36
CA ILE A 202 -11.96 3.87 -1.71
C ILE A 202 -10.88 4.09 -2.76
N PHE A 203 -10.32 5.30 -2.81
CA PHE A 203 -9.16 5.66 -3.62
C PHE A 203 -7.98 5.99 -2.70
N ILE A 204 -6.84 5.35 -2.95
CA ILE A 204 -5.60 5.59 -2.22
C ILE A 204 -4.52 6.00 -3.21
N PHE A 205 -3.95 7.18 -3.03
CA PHE A 205 -2.87 7.72 -3.84
C PHE A 205 -1.57 7.70 -3.05
N LEU A 206 -0.52 7.09 -3.61
CA LEU A 206 0.79 7.01 -2.99
C LEU A 206 1.78 7.82 -3.83
N SER A 207 2.51 8.72 -3.18
CA SER A 207 3.43 9.60 -3.87
C SER A 207 4.65 9.95 -3.02
N ASN A 208 5.79 10.17 -3.68
CA ASN A 208 6.99 10.70 -3.04
C ASN A 208 7.09 12.23 -3.13
N THR A 209 6.08 12.91 -3.69
CA THR A 209 6.02 14.37 -3.63
C THR A 209 6.03 14.83 -2.18
N GLU A 210 6.58 16.01 -1.93
CA GLU A 210 6.70 16.61 -0.60
C GLU A 210 7.60 15.88 0.40
N ALA A 211 8.23 14.77 -0.01
CA ALA A 211 9.18 14.05 0.83
C ALA A 211 10.28 14.96 1.38
N HIS A 212 10.75 15.92 0.58
CA HIS A 212 11.78 16.88 1.00
C HIS A 212 11.27 17.82 2.09
N SER A 213 10.14 18.50 1.88
CA SER A 213 9.52 19.42 2.84
C SER A 213 9.20 18.73 4.17
N ILE A 214 8.59 17.55 4.12
CA ILE A 214 8.28 16.74 5.31
C ILE A 214 9.57 16.37 6.07
N THR A 215 10.62 16.00 5.33
CA THR A 215 11.92 15.63 5.90
C THR A 215 12.63 16.81 6.54
N GLU A 216 12.55 18.01 5.95
CA GLU A 216 13.13 19.23 6.51
C GLU A 216 12.45 19.63 7.82
N THR A 217 11.12 19.59 7.88
CA THR A 217 10.40 19.82 9.15
C THR A 217 10.81 18.80 10.21
N ALA A 218 10.88 17.51 9.87
CA ALA A 218 11.32 16.48 10.82
C ALA A 218 12.77 16.71 11.29
N LEU A 219 13.67 17.12 10.39
CA LEU A 219 15.06 17.44 10.73
C LEU A 219 15.16 18.69 11.61
N HIS A 220 14.31 19.70 11.39
CA HIS A 220 14.25 20.89 12.22
C HIS A 220 13.91 20.53 13.66
N PHE A 221 12.83 19.79 13.89
CA PHE A 221 12.43 19.32 15.22
C PHE A 221 13.54 18.52 15.91
N TRP A 222 14.20 17.63 15.16
CA TRP A 222 15.32 16.86 15.70
C TRP A 222 16.50 17.77 16.12
N ARG A 223 16.85 18.78 15.31
CA ARG A 223 17.95 19.72 15.60
C ARG A 223 17.64 20.65 16.76
N THR A 224 16.38 20.99 16.99
CA THR A 224 15.94 21.79 18.14
C THR A 224 15.75 20.96 19.41
N GLY A 225 16.01 19.64 19.35
CA GLY A 225 15.89 18.74 20.50
C GLY A 225 14.44 18.47 20.91
N GLN A 226 13.49 18.67 20.00
CA GLN A 226 12.08 18.35 20.21
C GLN A 226 11.81 16.88 19.89
N ASP A 227 10.80 16.30 20.53
CA ASP A 227 10.41 14.93 20.26
C ASP A 227 9.73 14.83 18.89
N ARG A 228 9.95 13.71 18.21
CA ARG A 228 9.31 13.43 16.91
C ARG A 228 7.79 13.41 17.05
N GLU A 229 7.32 12.86 18.16
CA GLU A 229 5.92 12.70 18.49
C GLU A 229 5.20 14.05 18.71
N ASP A 230 5.95 15.13 18.94
CA ASP A 230 5.41 16.50 19.02
C ASP A 230 5.11 17.12 17.64
N ILE A 231 5.60 16.51 16.54
CA ILE A 231 5.30 17.00 15.19
C ILE A 231 3.80 16.78 14.93
N GLU A 232 3.09 17.86 14.64
CA GLU A 232 1.68 17.84 14.28
C GLU A 232 1.47 18.05 12.78
N LEU A 233 0.25 17.76 12.29
CA LEU A 233 -0.09 17.96 10.88
C LEU A 233 0.09 19.42 10.43
N LYS A 234 -0.23 20.40 11.28
CA LYS A 234 -0.12 21.83 10.99
C LYS A 234 1.32 22.29 10.67
N ASP A 235 2.31 21.64 11.30
CA ASP A 235 3.73 21.95 11.11
C ASP A 235 4.21 21.50 9.73
N LEU A 236 3.56 20.46 9.18
CA LEU A 236 3.80 19.95 7.85
C LEU A 236 3.02 20.78 6.81
N GLU A 237 1.76 21.11 7.06
CA GLU A 237 0.93 21.94 6.16
C GLU A 237 1.55 23.31 5.86
N THR A 238 2.17 23.93 6.86
CA THR A 238 2.85 25.23 6.69
C THR A 238 3.99 25.13 5.68
N SER A 239 4.85 24.11 5.82
CA SER A 239 5.97 23.87 4.89
C SER A 239 5.50 23.39 3.51
N LEU A 240 4.38 22.66 3.45
CA LEU A 240 3.75 22.18 2.22
C LEU A 240 3.13 23.32 1.40
N SER A 241 2.51 24.30 2.06
CA SER A 241 1.98 25.48 1.38
C SER A 241 3.11 26.26 0.71
N ALA A 242 4.25 26.45 1.40
CA ALA A 242 5.41 27.15 0.86
C ALA A 242 6.09 26.42 -0.31
N SER A 243 6.17 25.08 -0.29
CA SER A 243 6.76 24.29 -1.38
C SER A 243 5.84 24.19 -2.61
N ALA A 244 4.52 24.08 -2.41
CA ALA A 244 3.53 23.99 -3.47
C ALA A 244 3.45 25.25 -4.35
N PHE A 245 3.76 26.43 -3.81
CA PHE A 245 3.82 27.67 -4.59
C PHE A 245 5.10 27.80 -5.44
N ASN A 246 6.17 27.07 -5.12
CA ASN A 246 7.48 27.27 -5.73
C ASN A 246 7.86 26.23 -6.81
N ASN A 247 7.26 25.03 -6.83
CA ASN A 247 7.65 23.96 -7.75
C ASN A 247 6.66 23.76 -8.92
N LYS A 248 7.02 24.26 -10.11
CA LYS A 248 6.20 24.25 -11.34
C LYS A 248 6.01 22.89 -12.04
N GLY A 249 6.60 21.79 -11.56
CA GLY A 249 6.61 20.50 -12.28
C GLY A 249 5.80 19.37 -11.63
N SER A 250 6.07 19.07 -10.36
CA SER A 250 5.48 17.93 -9.62
C SER A 250 4.34 18.33 -8.68
N GLY A 251 4.18 19.62 -8.38
CA GLY A 251 3.10 20.16 -7.56
C GLY A 251 1.80 20.48 -8.33
N LEU A 252 1.82 20.41 -9.67
CA LEU A 252 0.67 20.82 -10.49
C LEU A 252 -0.55 19.90 -10.33
N TRP A 253 -0.37 18.58 -10.32
CA TRP A 253 -1.48 17.64 -10.13
C TRP A 253 -2.05 17.75 -8.72
N HIS A 254 -1.17 17.87 -7.73
CA HIS A 254 -1.50 18.19 -6.34
C HIS A 254 -2.34 19.44 -6.25
N SER A 255 -1.89 20.52 -6.90
CA SER A 255 -2.64 21.77 -6.95
C SER A 255 -4.01 21.58 -7.59
N SER A 256 -4.14 20.74 -8.62
CA SER A 256 -5.43 20.57 -9.32
C SER A 256 -6.43 19.70 -8.55
N LEU A 257 -5.97 18.66 -7.83
CA LEU A 257 -6.83 17.81 -7.00
C LEU A 257 -7.17 18.49 -5.67
N ILE A 258 -6.19 19.18 -5.06
CA ILE A 258 -6.37 19.90 -3.79
C ILE A 258 -7.20 21.17 -4.00
N LYS A 259 -6.95 21.98 -5.04
CA LYS A 259 -7.76 23.19 -5.32
C LYS A 259 -9.22 22.87 -5.61
N GLN A 260 -9.53 21.62 -5.97
CA GLN A 260 -10.89 21.15 -6.24
C GLN A 260 -11.49 20.37 -5.05
N ASN A 261 -10.85 20.35 -3.88
CA ASN A 261 -11.30 19.61 -2.68
C ASN A 261 -11.60 18.12 -2.93
N MET A 262 -10.90 17.50 -3.89
CA MET A 262 -11.15 16.10 -4.27
C MET A 262 -10.48 15.12 -3.30
N VAL A 263 -9.35 15.51 -2.70
CA VAL A 263 -8.66 14.73 -1.66
C VAL A 263 -9.30 15.03 -0.31
N ASP A 264 -9.71 13.99 0.42
CA ASP A 264 -10.25 14.15 1.78
C ASP A 264 -9.16 14.39 2.80
N PHE A 265 -8.11 13.57 2.72
CA PHE A 265 -7.04 13.55 3.71
C PHE A 265 -5.69 13.52 3.00
N PHE A 266 -4.87 14.54 3.27
CA PHE A 266 -3.45 14.53 2.97
C PHE A 266 -2.70 13.91 4.16
N ILE A 267 -2.01 12.81 3.92
CA ILE A 267 -1.45 11.95 4.97
C ILE A 267 0.08 11.91 4.84
N PRO A 268 0.82 12.68 5.66
CA PRO A 268 2.26 12.71 5.59
C PRO A 268 2.90 11.50 6.27
N PHE A 269 3.98 11.01 5.68
CA PHE A 269 4.84 9.96 6.18
C PHE A 269 6.22 10.55 6.45
N LEU A 270 6.62 10.50 7.71
CA LEU A 270 7.88 11.03 8.19
C LEU A 270 9.05 10.10 7.84
N PRO A 271 10.27 10.62 7.63
CA PRO A 271 11.46 9.79 7.43
C PRO A 271 11.74 8.93 8.67
N LEU A 272 12.25 7.71 8.47
CA LEU A 272 12.45 6.75 9.56
C LEU A 272 13.82 6.91 10.23
N GLU A 273 13.83 7.14 11.54
CA GLU A 273 15.03 7.07 12.38
C GLU A 273 15.55 5.64 12.58
N TYR A 274 16.79 5.53 13.08
CA TYR A 274 17.45 4.28 13.44
C TYR A 274 16.56 3.33 14.28
N LYS A 275 15.88 3.85 15.31
CA LYS A 275 15.00 3.06 16.18
C LYS A 275 13.89 2.34 15.41
N HIS A 276 13.30 3.01 14.42
CA HIS A 276 12.23 2.44 13.58
C HIS A 276 12.76 1.37 12.61
N VAL A 277 13.97 1.57 12.09
CA VAL A 277 14.61 0.58 11.22
C VAL A 277 14.87 -0.72 12.01
N VAL A 278 15.36 -0.62 13.24
CA VAL A 278 15.53 -1.80 14.12
C VAL A 278 14.20 -2.51 14.34
N GLN A 279 13.11 -1.77 14.61
CA GLN A 279 11.77 -2.34 14.74
C GLN A 279 11.32 -3.06 13.46
N CYS A 280 11.55 -2.48 12.27
CA CYS A 280 11.26 -3.14 11.00
C CYS A 280 12.05 -4.44 10.81
N VAL A 281 13.33 -4.48 11.19
CA VAL A 281 14.14 -5.70 11.08
C VAL A 281 13.59 -6.81 11.99
N MET A 282 13.26 -6.45 13.24
CA MET A 282 12.65 -7.38 14.19
C MET A 282 11.31 -7.92 13.68
N ALA A 283 10.46 -7.05 13.12
CA ALA A 283 9.19 -7.45 12.52
C ALA A 283 9.39 -8.35 11.29
N GLN A 284 10.39 -8.07 10.44
CA GLN A 284 10.71 -8.91 9.28
C GLN A 284 11.18 -10.31 9.71
N MET A 285 11.97 -10.42 10.78
CA MET A 285 12.36 -11.72 11.35
C MET A 285 11.13 -12.53 11.76
N GLN A 286 10.18 -11.91 12.47
CA GLN A 286 8.93 -12.56 12.88
C GLN A 286 8.11 -13.02 11.68
N ALA A 287 8.00 -12.18 10.65
CA ALA A 287 7.27 -12.51 9.42
C ALA A 287 7.88 -13.72 8.69
N GLU A 288 9.19 -13.95 8.82
CA GLU A 288 9.90 -15.10 8.28
C GLU A 288 9.95 -16.31 9.24
N GLY A 289 9.23 -16.26 10.36
CA GLY A 289 9.19 -17.34 11.35
C GLY A 289 10.46 -17.45 12.22
N LEU A 290 11.32 -16.42 12.19
CA LEU A 290 12.53 -16.36 13.00
C LEU A 290 12.24 -15.72 14.36
N LYS A 291 12.98 -16.16 15.39
CA LYS A 291 12.94 -15.49 16.70
C LYS A 291 13.58 -14.10 16.56
N PRO A 292 12.92 -13.01 17.00
CA PRO A 292 13.51 -11.67 16.98
C PRO A 292 14.84 -11.64 17.71
N ASN A 293 15.88 -11.13 17.06
CA ASN A 293 17.20 -10.96 17.64
C ASN A 293 17.64 -9.50 17.51
N GLN A 294 17.73 -8.83 18.65
CA GLN A 294 18.04 -7.41 18.72
C GLN A 294 19.46 -7.09 18.23
N ASP A 295 20.45 -7.96 18.49
CA ASP A 295 21.82 -7.76 18.03
C ASP A 295 21.92 -7.82 16.50
N VAL A 296 21.23 -8.79 15.89
CA VAL A 296 21.15 -8.92 14.44
C VAL A 296 20.43 -7.71 13.83
N ALA A 297 19.35 -7.25 14.47
CA ALA A 297 18.64 -6.05 14.03
C ALA A 297 19.50 -4.79 14.08
N HIS A 298 20.29 -4.61 15.15
CA HIS A 298 21.24 -3.50 15.27
C HIS A 298 22.36 -3.57 14.22
N LYS A 299 22.97 -4.75 14.01
CA LYS A 299 24.01 -4.96 12.99
C LYS A 299 23.52 -4.57 11.59
N LEU A 300 22.35 -5.08 11.19
CA LEU A 300 21.76 -4.78 9.89
C LEU A 300 21.43 -3.28 9.77
N ALA A 301 20.80 -2.70 10.80
CA ALA A 301 20.43 -1.29 10.78
C ALA A 301 21.64 -0.36 10.63
N ILE A 302 22.77 -0.63 11.32
CA ILE A 302 24.00 0.18 11.22
C ILE A 302 24.56 0.24 9.80
N ASP A 303 24.44 -0.85 9.04
CA ASP A 303 24.96 -0.99 7.68
C ASP A 303 24.09 -0.32 6.61
N LEU A 304 22.96 0.26 7.00
CA LEU A 304 22.14 1.09 6.12
C LEU A 304 22.69 2.52 6.02
N GLU A 305 22.29 3.19 4.94
CA GLU A 305 22.66 4.57 4.68
C GLU A 305 21.69 5.52 5.39
N TYR A 306 22.27 6.55 6.04
CA TYR A 306 21.53 7.56 6.79
C TYR A 306 21.92 8.97 6.37
N PHE A 307 20.99 9.90 6.53
CA PHE A 307 21.15 11.31 6.23
C PHE A 307 20.63 12.18 7.41
N PRO A 308 21.13 13.43 7.55
CA PRO A 308 22.28 14.00 6.83
C PRO A 308 23.59 13.25 7.12
N LYS A 309 24.65 13.48 6.31
CA LYS A 309 25.87 12.64 6.33
C LYS A 309 26.58 12.58 7.68
N PHE A 310 26.55 13.66 8.46
CA PHE A 310 27.25 13.74 9.75
C PHE A 310 26.36 13.26 10.90
N GLU A 311 25.13 13.77 10.98
CA GLU A 311 24.20 13.45 12.06
C GLU A 311 23.57 12.05 11.91
N ARG A 312 23.52 11.49 10.69
CA ARG A 312 23.02 10.14 10.36
C ARG A 312 21.67 9.81 11.01
N VAL A 313 20.75 10.77 11.00
CA VAL A 313 19.47 10.69 11.73
C VAL A 313 18.47 9.75 11.08
N PHE A 314 18.25 9.92 9.77
CA PHE A 314 17.17 9.28 9.04
C PHE A 314 17.69 8.31 7.98
N SER A 315 17.06 7.15 7.85
CA SER A 315 17.41 6.18 6.83
C SER A 315 17.02 6.67 5.44
N VAL A 316 17.96 6.61 4.49
CA VAL A 316 17.72 6.99 3.08
C VAL A 316 16.67 6.09 2.42
N SER A 317 16.67 4.81 2.75
CA SER A 317 15.76 3.81 2.15
C SER A 317 14.58 3.42 3.04
N GLY A 318 14.45 4.02 4.24
CA GLY A 318 13.58 3.51 5.28
C GLY A 318 13.77 2.00 5.48
N CYS A 319 12.67 1.26 5.53
CA CYS A 319 12.67 -0.20 5.71
C CYS A 319 12.77 -1.01 4.41
N LYS A 320 12.86 -0.37 3.23
CA LYS A 320 12.73 -1.03 1.92
C LYS A 320 13.82 -2.07 1.62
N LYS A 321 15.03 -1.89 2.15
CA LYS A 321 16.18 -2.77 1.89
C LYS A 321 16.32 -3.92 2.89
N ILE A 322 15.45 -4.01 3.89
CA ILE A 322 15.60 -4.98 4.99
C ILE A 322 15.44 -6.41 4.48
N THR A 323 14.37 -6.71 3.73
CA THR A 323 14.09 -8.07 3.23
C THR A 323 15.23 -8.64 2.40
N SER A 324 15.84 -7.83 1.53
CA SER A 324 16.96 -8.30 0.69
C SER A 324 18.28 -8.38 1.45
N ARG A 325 18.42 -7.69 2.59
CA ARG A 325 19.66 -7.72 3.38
C ARG A 325 19.64 -8.72 4.53
N LEU A 326 18.49 -9.00 5.12
CA LEU A 326 18.35 -9.88 6.28
C LEU A 326 19.07 -11.25 6.12
N PRO A 327 19.02 -11.93 4.95
CA PRO A 327 19.72 -13.20 4.76
C PRO A 327 21.23 -13.16 5.01
N PHE A 328 21.90 -12.01 4.86
CA PHE A 328 23.35 -11.88 5.09
C PHE A 328 23.74 -11.76 6.56
N TYR A 329 22.76 -11.61 7.46
CA TYR A 329 22.96 -11.47 8.90
C TYR A 329 22.37 -12.64 9.69
N LYS A 330 21.75 -13.61 9.01
CA LYS A 330 21.34 -14.88 9.59
C LYS A 330 22.56 -15.79 9.66
N GLU A 331 23.01 -16.09 10.86
CA GLU A 331 23.97 -17.19 11.09
C GLU A 331 23.23 -18.52 11.20
#